data_AF-A0A9E5I4Z0-F1
#
_entry.id   AF-A0A9E5I4Z0-F1
#
_cell.length_a   1.000
_cell.length_b   1.000
_cell.length_c   1.000
_cell.angle_alpha   90.00
_cell.angle_beta   90.00
_cell.angle_gamma   90.00
#
_symmetry.space_group_name_H-M   'P 1'
#
loop_
_entity.id
_entity.type
_entity.pdbx_description
1 polymer ?
#
loop_
_entity_poly.entity_id
_entity_poly.type
_entity_poly.pdbx_seq_one_letter_code
_entity_poly.pdbx_strand_id
1 'polypeptide(L)'
;MASWFTYFIYTALWTFVRLLPEKSAYGLFEQIANIAYRRNGKRVQRLRSNYEIAISDVSSNDREVLVRKGISSAMRYWCDTFRISDWSTEKIVSSTHAINEHFLFDPIREKRGVIVAVPHAGNW
;
A
#
# COMPACT_ATOMS: atom_id res chain seq x y z
N MET A 1 -28.26 -5.12 -2.39
CA MET A 1 -28.08 -5.46 -0.96
C MET A 1 -26.62 -5.66 -0.58
N ALA A 2 -25.83 -6.46 -1.31
CA ALA A 2 -24.39 -6.64 -1.04
C ALA A 2 -23.54 -5.35 -1.16
N SER A 3 -23.88 -4.45 -2.09
CA SER A 3 -23.18 -3.16 -2.28
C SER A 3 -23.30 -2.23 -1.06
N TRP A 4 -24.49 -2.16 -0.46
CA TRP A 4 -24.72 -1.38 0.76
C TRP A 4 -23.92 -1.92 1.94
N PHE A 5 -23.85 -3.25 2.09
CA PHE A 5 -23.04 -3.87 3.14
C PHE A 5 -21.55 -3.55 2.99
N THR A 6 -21.00 -3.69 1.78
CA THR A 6 -19.62 -3.28 1.50
C THR A 6 -19.41 -1.81 1.77
N TYR A 7 -20.32 -0.94 1.33
CA TYR A 7 -20.26 0.49 1.60
C TYR A 7 -20.20 0.78 3.10
N PHE A 8 -21.09 0.20 3.91
CA PHE A 8 -21.09 0.42 5.36
C PHE A 8 -19.82 -0.08 6.04
N ILE A 9 -19.27 -1.22 5.61
CA ILE A 9 -17.97 -1.71 6.11
C ILE A 9 -16.86 -0.70 5.78
N TYR A 10 -16.79 -0.25 4.52
CA TYR A 10 -15.76 0.70 4.12
C TYR A 10 -15.88 2.01 4.89
N THR A 11 -17.08 2.55 5.02
CA THR A 11 -17.35 3.77 5.80
C THR A 11 -16.98 3.60 7.28
N ALA A 12 -17.28 2.44 7.87
CA ALA A 12 -16.92 2.14 9.25
C ALA A 12 -15.39 2.05 9.42
N LEU A 13 -14.69 1.36 8.53
CA LEU A 13 -13.23 1.27 8.54
C LEU A 13 -12.59 2.65 8.35
N TRP A 14 -13.09 3.45 7.40
CA TRP A 14 -12.63 4.81 7.15
C TRP A 14 -12.79 5.70 8.38
N THR A 15 -13.89 5.55 9.10
CA THR A 15 -14.14 6.33 10.32
C THR A 15 -13.26 5.86 11.47
N PHE A 16 -13.25 4.55 11.75
CA PHE A 16 -12.58 3.99 12.92
C PHE A 16 -11.06 4.10 12.83
N VAL A 17 -10.46 3.76 11.68
CA VAL A 17 -9.00 3.74 11.52
C VAL A 17 -8.39 5.15 11.66
N ARG A 18 -9.13 6.19 11.25
CA ARG A 18 -8.74 7.60 11.41
C ARG A 18 -8.70 8.06 12.87
N LEU A 19 -9.59 7.53 13.71
CA LEU A 19 -9.64 7.85 15.13
C LEU A 19 -8.52 7.18 15.94
N LEU A 20 -7.88 6.15 15.40
CA LEU A 20 -6.81 5.45 16.10
C LEU A 20 -5.49 6.26 16.12
N PRO A 21 -4.75 6.26 17.24
CA PRO A 21 -3.37 6.72 17.26
C PRO A 21 -2.54 6.02 16.19
N GLU A 22 -1.60 6.74 15.58
CA GLU A 22 -0.84 6.27 14.42
C GLU A 22 -0.14 4.93 14.68
N LYS A 23 0.58 4.81 15.81
CA LYS A 23 1.26 3.58 16.21
C LYS A 23 0.31 2.39 16.36
N SER A 24 -0.89 2.63 16.91
CA SER A 24 -1.89 1.58 17.12
C SER A 24 -2.48 1.08 15.80
N ALA A 25 -2.77 1.98 14.86
CA ALA A 25 -3.30 1.58 13.55
C ALA A 25 -2.27 0.77 12.75
N TYR A 26 -1.02 1.23 12.66
CA TYR A 26 0.01 0.46 11.97
C TYR A 26 0.28 -0.88 12.65
N GLY A 27 0.26 -0.93 13.98
CA GLY A 27 0.35 -2.19 14.74
C GLY A 27 -0.79 -3.15 14.41
N LEU A 28 -2.04 -2.67 14.34
CA LEU A 28 -3.20 -3.48 13.97
C LEU A 28 -3.07 -4.05 12.55
N PHE A 29 -2.72 -3.22 11.57
CA PHE A 29 -2.58 -3.67 10.18
C PHE A 29 -1.39 -4.63 10.00
N GLU A 30 -0.30 -4.46 10.74
CA GLU A 30 0.80 -5.42 10.78
C GLU A 30 0.37 -6.76 11.39
N GLN A 31 -0.46 -6.75 12.44
CA GLN A 31 -1.06 -7.99 12.98
C GLN A 31 -1.96 -8.68 11.96
N ILE A 32 -2.78 -7.92 11.23
CA ILE A 32 -3.61 -8.46 10.13
C ILE A 32 -2.72 -9.08 9.04
N ALA A 33 -1.61 -8.44 8.69
CA ALA A 33 -0.62 -8.96 7.74
C ALA A 33 -0.07 -10.32 8.21
N ASN A 34 0.33 -10.41 9.47
CA ASN A 34 0.85 -11.64 10.07
C ASN A 34 -0.20 -12.76 10.11
N ILE A 35 -1.47 -12.43 10.41
CA ILE A 35 -2.57 -13.41 10.37
C ILE A 35 -2.81 -13.89 8.94
N ALA A 36 -2.86 -12.97 7.97
CA ALA A 36 -3.08 -13.29 6.56
C ALA A 36 -1.97 -14.22 6.03
N TYR A 37 -0.71 -13.92 6.37
CA TYR A 37 0.44 -14.76 6.05
C TYR A 37 0.28 -16.18 6.59
N ARG A 38 0.01 -16.33 7.90
CA ARG A 38 -0.17 -17.65 8.55
C ARG A 38 -1.34 -18.44 7.97
N ARG A 39 -2.45 -17.76 7.65
CA ARG A 39 -3.64 -18.38 7.03
C ARG A 39 -3.39 -18.86 5.61
N ASN A 40 -2.37 -18.32 4.94
CA ASN A 40 -1.96 -18.74 3.61
C ASN A 40 -3.13 -18.86 2.60
N GLY A 41 -4.03 -17.88 2.60
CA GLY A 41 -5.20 -17.89 1.71
C GLY A 41 -4.85 -17.67 0.23
N LYS A 42 -5.85 -17.78 -0.65
CA LYS A 42 -5.69 -17.67 -2.12
C LYS A 42 -4.86 -16.46 -2.59
N ARG A 43 -5.05 -15.29 -1.96
CA ARG A 43 -4.31 -14.07 -2.31
C ARG A 43 -2.83 -14.14 -1.95
N VAL A 44 -2.49 -14.78 -0.83
CA VAL A 44 -1.11 -14.97 -0.39
C VAL A 44 -0.40 -15.99 -1.28
N GLN A 45 -1.08 -17.09 -1.62
CA GLN A 45 -0.56 -18.07 -2.58
C GLN A 45 -0.32 -17.43 -3.95
N ARG A 46 -1.25 -16.58 -4.42
CA ARG A 46 -1.06 -15.82 -5.65
C ARG A 46 0.17 -14.91 -5.59
N LEU A 47 0.40 -14.22 -4.47
CA LEU A 47 1.60 -13.40 -4.30
C LEU A 47 2.88 -14.25 -4.41
N ARG A 48 2.91 -15.45 -3.84
CA ARG A 48 4.05 -16.38 -4.00
C ARG A 48 4.30 -16.73 -5.45
N SER A 49 3.26 -17.16 -6.17
CA SER A 49 3.39 -17.50 -7.60
C SER A 49 3.84 -16.31 -8.44
N ASN A 50 3.37 -15.10 -8.12
CA ASN A 50 3.85 -13.90 -8.80
C ASN A 50 5.34 -13.66 -8.54
N TYR A 51 5.82 -13.87 -7.32
CA TYR A 51 7.25 -13.72 -6.98
C TYR A 51 8.12 -14.85 -7.50
N GLU A 52 7.58 -16.07 -7.67
CA GLU A 52 8.26 -17.16 -8.36
C GLU A 52 8.61 -16.78 -9.80
N ILE A 53 7.71 -16.05 -10.46
CA ILE A 53 7.89 -15.60 -11.85
C ILE A 53 8.75 -14.34 -11.91
N ALA A 54 8.43 -13.33 -11.10
CA ALA A 54 9.07 -12.01 -11.19
C ALA A 54 10.47 -11.96 -10.58
N ILE A 55 10.79 -12.88 -9.66
CA ILE A 55 12.05 -12.90 -8.90
C ILE A 55 12.59 -14.34 -8.87
N SER A 56 12.98 -14.84 -10.04
CA SER A 56 13.46 -16.22 -10.21
C SER A 56 14.78 -16.50 -9.52
N ASP A 57 15.64 -15.50 -9.41
CA ASP A 57 17.08 -15.67 -9.11
C ASP A 57 17.43 -15.58 -7.62
N VAL A 58 16.47 -15.85 -6.74
CA VAL A 58 16.66 -15.84 -5.28
C VAL A 58 16.30 -17.19 -4.67
N SER A 59 16.88 -17.49 -3.50
CA SER A 59 16.53 -18.70 -2.78
C SER A 59 15.05 -18.71 -2.39
N SER A 60 14.48 -19.90 -2.19
CA SER A 60 13.09 -20.05 -1.72
C SER A 60 12.86 -19.36 -0.37
N ASN A 61 13.85 -19.39 0.52
CA ASN A 61 13.78 -18.73 1.82
C ASN A 61 13.76 -17.20 1.69
N ASP A 62 14.60 -16.63 0.84
CA ASP A 62 14.62 -15.18 0.59
C ASP A 62 13.32 -14.72 -0.07
N ARG A 63 12.78 -15.52 -0.99
CA ARG A 63 11.47 -15.27 -1.60
C ARG A 63 10.36 -15.25 -0.56
N GLU A 64 10.37 -16.15 0.41
CA GLU A 64 9.36 -16.16 1.49
C GLU A 64 9.48 -14.94 2.41
N VAL A 65 10.70 -14.45 2.66
CA VAL A 65 10.92 -13.16 3.35
C VAL A 65 10.29 -12.02 2.55
N LEU A 66 10.44 -12.00 1.22
CA LEU A 66 9.80 -11.01 0.36
C LEU A 66 8.27 -11.12 0.41
N VAL A 67 7.70 -12.33 0.43
CA VAL A 67 6.25 -12.54 0.54
C VAL A 67 5.72 -11.91 1.83
N ARG A 68 6.37 -12.16 2.96
CA ARG A 68 6.02 -11.52 4.25
C ARG A 68 6.06 -10.00 4.17
N LYS A 69 7.15 -9.45 3.61
CA LYS A 69 7.31 -8.00 3.40
C LYS A 69 6.24 -7.43 2.46
N GLY A 70 5.87 -8.15 1.41
CA GLY A 70 4.85 -7.74 0.45
C GLY A 70 3.45 -7.65 1.08
N ILE A 71 3.10 -8.62 1.94
CA ILE A 71 1.82 -8.60 2.68
C ILE A 71 1.82 -7.45 3.69
N SER A 72 2.91 -7.25 4.44
CA SER A 72 3.07 -6.12 5.36
C SER A 72 2.92 -4.78 4.61
N SER A 73 3.60 -4.63 3.46
CA SER A 73 3.49 -3.44 2.62
C SER A 73 2.06 -3.22 2.09
N ALA A 74 1.36 -4.27 1.69
CA ALA A 74 -0.03 -4.17 1.25
C ALA A 74 -0.97 -3.76 2.39
N MET A 75 -0.74 -4.24 3.62
CA MET A 75 -1.54 -3.83 4.78
C MET A 75 -1.22 -2.40 5.21
N ARG A 76 0.04 -1.97 5.10
CA ARG A 76 0.42 -0.56 5.28
C ARG A 76 -0.33 0.32 4.28
N TYR A 77 -0.37 -0.05 3.00
CA TYR A 77 -1.12 0.68 1.97
C TYR A 77 -2.60 0.86 2.35
N TRP A 78 -3.27 -0.21 2.82
CA TRP A 78 -4.66 -0.11 3.26
C TRP A 78 -4.82 0.78 4.51
N CYS A 79 -3.91 0.68 5.49
CA CYS A 79 -3.91 1.57 6.65
C CYS A 79 -3.80 3.04 6.21
N ASP A 80 -2.84 3.34 5.33
CA ASP A 80 -2.63 4.69 4.80
C ASP A 80 -3.86 5.15 4.03
N THR A 81 -4.44 4.32 3.17
CA THR A 81 -5.65 4.64 2.39
C THR A 81 -6.78 5.14 3.28
N PHE A 82 -7.06 4.47 4.40
CA PHE A 82 -8.11 4.91 5.33
C PHE A 82 -7.75 6.22 6.07
N ARG A 83 -6.46 6.52 6.25
CA ARG A 83 -5.97 7.64 7.06
C ARG A 83 -5.54 8.88 6.26
N ILE A 84 -5.27 8.71 4.97
CA ILE A 84 -4.62 9.75 4.14
C ILE A 84 -5.47 11.01 4.04
N SER A 85 -6.79 10.91 4.19
CA SER A 85 -7.71 12.06 4.22
C SER A 85 -7.39 13.07 5.34
N ASP A 86 -6.73 12.64 6.41
CA ASP A 86 -6.40 13.51 7.55
C ASP A 86 -4.92 13.94 7.54
N TRP A 87 -4.15 13.58 6.50
CA TRP A 87 -2.75 13.98 6.41
C TRP A 87 -2.64 15.44 5.98
N SER A 88 -1.87 16.22 6.73
CA SER A 88 -1.55 17.59 6.34
C SER A 88 -0.56 17.62 5.18
N THR A 89 -0.54 18.72 4.43
CA THR A 89 0.43 18.92 3.35
C THR A 89 1.86 18.85 3.90
N GLU A 90 2.10 19.41 5.09
CA GLU A 90 3.40 19.39 5.78
C GLU A 90 3.83 17.95 6.10
N LYS A 91 2.91 17.10 6.57
CA LYS A 91 3.20 15.67 6.79
C LYS A 91 3.61 15.00 5.48
N ILE A 92 2.86 15.22 4.40
CA ILE A 92 3.16 14.61 3.09
C ILE A 92 4.55 15.07 2.60
N VAL A 93 4.80 16.37 2.58
CA VAL A 93 6.06 16.94 2.08
C VAL A 93 7.26 16.53 2.93
N SER A 94 7.12 16.50 4.26
CA SER A 94 8.23 16.13 5.17
C SER A 94 8.53 14.63 5.21
N SER A 95 7.58 13.77 4.81
CA SER A 95 7.73 12.30 4.86
C SER A 95 8.00 11.65 3.50
N THR A 96 8.09 12.44 2.43
CA THR A 96 8.32 11.96 1.07
C THR A 96 9.49 12.69 0.43
N HIS A 97 10.14 12.04 -0.53
CA HIS A 97 11.19 12.63 -1.35
C HIS A 97 10.98 12.19 -2.80
N ALA A 98 10.90 13.15 -3.71
CA ALA A 98 10.77 12.89 -5.13
C ALA A 98 12.15 12.69 -5.76
N ILE A 99 12.36 11.56 -6.42
CA ILE A 99 13.59 11.28 -7.17
C ILE A 99 13.31 11.60 -8.63
N ASN A 100 14.20 12.37 -9.26
CA ASN A 100 14.09 12.78 -10.67
C ASN A 100 12.81 13.58 -11.01
N GLU A 101 12.39 14.48 -10.12
CA GLU A 101 11.17 15.28 -10.29
C GLU A 101 11.13 16.17 -11.55
N HIS A 102 12.30 16.45 -12.13
CA HIS A 102 12.44 17.22 -13.38
C HIS A 102 11.70 16.55 -14.55
N PHE A 103 11.60 15.22 -14.59
CA PHE A 103 10.79 14.52 -15.60
C PHE A 103 9.29 14.85 -15.52
N LEU A 104 8.80 15.26 -14.35
CA LEU A 104 7.44 15.73 -14.16
C LEU A 104 7.33 17.24 -14.42
N PHE A 105 8.18 18.04 -13.76
CA PHE A 105 7.99 19.48 -13.72
C PHE A 105 8.46 20.22 -14.98
N ASP A 106 9.47 19.73 -15.70
CA ASP A 106 9.98 20.43 -16.88
C ASP A 106 8.97 20.43 -18.05
N PRO A 107 8.36 19.29 -18.44
CA PRO A 107 7.30 19.30 -19.45
C PRO A 107 6.11 20.19 -19.10
N ILE A 108 5.79 20.33 -17.81
CA ILE A 108 4.71 21.21 -17.32
C ILE A 108 5.11 22.68 -17.51
N ARG A 109 6.33 23.07 -17.10
CA ARG A 109 6.85 24.44 -17.28
C ARG A 109 6.91 24.84 -18.76
N GLU A 110 7.26 23.88 -19.61
CA GLU A 110 7.32 24.04 -21.07
C GLU A 110 5.94 23.96 -21.75
N LYS A 111 4.85 23.76 -20.99
CA LYS A 111 3.47 23.64 -21.49
C LYS A 111 3.26 22.50 -22.50
N ARG A 112 4.09 21.45 -22.45
CA ARG A 112 3.93 20.24 -23.30
C ARG A 112 2.85 19.29 -22.79
N GLY A 113 2.49 19.40 -21.52
CA GLY A 113 1.70 18.39 -20.82
C GLY A 113 2.52 17.16 -20.45
N VAL A 114 1.97 16.31 -19.59
CA VAL A 114 2.65 15.10 -19.09
C VAL A 114 1.63 14.00 -18.84
N ILE A 115 2.01 12.76 -19.13
CA ILE A 115 1.25 11.57 -18.74
C ILE A 115 2.10 10.82 -17.71
N VAL A 116 1.53 10.60 -16.52
CA VAL A 116 2.18 9.84 -15.45
C VAL A 116 1.54 8.46 -15.39
N ALA A 117 2.28 7.43 -15.83
CA ALA A 117 1.85 6.05 -15.73
C ALA A 117 2.32 5.44 -14.40
N VAL A 118 1.39 5.18 -13.48
CA VAL A 118 1.68 4.61 -12.16
C VAL A 118 1.36 3.12 -12.11
N PRO A 119 2.28 2.27 -11.62
CA PRO A 119 1.95 0.88 -11.29
C PRO A 119 1.14 0.84 -9.99
N HIS A 120 0.48 -0.29 -9.73
CA HIS A 120 -0.13 -0.57 -8.42
C HIS A 120 0.96 -1.01 -7.42
N ALA A 121 1.84 -0.07 -7.04
CA ALA A 121 2.98 -0.34 -6.17
C ALA A 121 3.14 0.73 -5.08
N GLY A 122 3.42 0.29 -3.86
CA GLY A 122 3.58 1.19 -2.71
C GLY A 122 2.26 1.85 -2.31
N ASN A 123 2.26 3.18 -2.26
CA ASN A 123 1.08 4.02 -2.00
C ASN A 123 1.05 5.09 -3.10
N TRP A 124 0.25 4.84 -4.14
CA TRP A 124 0.20 5.59 -5.39
C TRP A 124 -1.00 6.53 -5.47
#